data_AF-A0A1B9F2N9-F1
#
_entry.id   AF-A0A1B9F2N9-F1
#
_cell.length_a   1.000
_cell.length_b   1.000
_cell.length_c   1.000
_cell.angle_alpha   90.00
_cell.angle_beta   90.00
_cell.angle_gamma   90.00
#
_symmetry.space_group_name_H-M   'P 1'
#
loop_
_entity.id
_entity.type
_entity.pdbx_description
1 polymer ?
#
loop_
_entity_poly.entity_id
_entity_poly.type
_entity_poly.pdbx_seq_one_letter_code
_entity_poly.pdbx_strand_id
1 'polypeptide(L)'
;MIEKCRGMAEKISALQDGELSAEERVTVEEHLQVCERCRQLLQDYQEVMSLTGEALGLDENPQVDWDAMWKEIEAAGLPGSSPWKRFLRLFRSRSSWLQAGVAAAAAAAAAAAFFALWLPGRDAPLPGSMVESVASATGQVMMLQTHDGQPIIWILPESARDRS
;
A
#
# COMPACT_ATOMS: atom_id res chain seq x y z
N MET A 1 -42.86 -21.22 -37.41
CA MET A 1 -41.41 -21.06 -37.15
C MET A 1 -41.01 -19.59 -37.24
N ILE A 2 -41.49 -18.75 -36.31
CA ILE A 2 -41.16 -17.29 -36.27
C ILE A 2 -40.61 -16.90 -34.88
N GLU A 3 -40.99 -17.62 -33.82
CA GLU A 3 -40.51 -17.35 -32.45
C GLU A 3 -39.01 -17.58 -32.25
N LYS A 4 -38.39 -18.54 -32.95
CA LYS A 4 -36.94 -18.82 -32.84
C LYS A 4 -36.04 -17.70 -33.38
N CYS A 5 -36.59 -16.73 -34.12
CA CYS A 5 -35.80 -15.61 -34.65
C CYS A 5 -35.73 -14.43 -33.67
N ARG A 6 -36.47 -14.47 -32.55
CA ARG A 6 -36.44 -13.43 -31.52
C ARG A 6 -35.06 -13.41 -30.86
N GLY A 7 -34.40 -12.25 -30.85
CA GLY A 7 -33.06 -12.09 -30.28
C GLY A 7 -31.92 -12.58 -31.17
N MET A 8 -32.19 -13.04 -32.40
CA MET A 8 -31.14 -13.53 -33.29
C MET A 8 -30.29 -12.39 -33.87
N ALA A 9 -30.83 -11.18 -34.00
CA ALA A 9 -30.11 -10.02 -34.53
C ALA A 9 -28.88 -9.67 -33.66
N GLU A 10 -29.06 -9.57 -32.34
CA GLU A 10 -27.97 -9.30 -31.39
C GLU A 10 -26.89 -10.39 -31.47
N LYS A 11 -27.31 -11.66 -31.51
CA LYS A 11 -26.39 -12.79 -31.62
C LYS A 11 -25.64 -12.84 -32.95
N ILE A 12 -26.27 -12.43 -34.05
CA ILE A 12 -25.63 -12.34 -35.37
C ILE A 12 -24.59 -11.22 -35.38
N SER A 13 -24.87 -10.07 -34.75
CA SER A 13 -23.87 -9.01 -34.57
C SER A 13 -22.68 -9.52 -33.75
N ALA A 14 -22.93 -10.11 -32.58
CA ALA A 14 -21.88 -10.67 -31.73
C ALA A 14 -21.08 -11.81 -32.42
N LEU A 15 -21.72 -12.57 -33.32
CA LEU A 15 -21.02 -13.57 -34.15
C LEU A 15 -20.02 -12.91 -35.10
N GLN A 16 -20.40 -11.80 -35.74
CA GLN A 16 -19.56 -11.03 -36.66
C GLN A 16 -18.34 -10.44 -35.92
N ASP A 17 -18.55 -9.97 -34.69
CA ASP A 17 -17.51 -9.34 -33.86
C ASP A 17 -16.63 -10.39 -33.13
N GLY A 18 -16.98 -11.68 -33.20
CA GLY A 18 -16.23 -12.76 -32.56
C GLY A 18 -16.43 -12.85 -31.03
N GLU A 19 -17.54 -12.30 -30.53
CA GLU A 19 -17.81 -12.16 -29.09
C GLU A 19 -18.62 -13.32 -28.49
N LEU A 20 -19.12 -14.24 -29.32
CA LEU A 20 -19.91 -15.39 -28.85
C LEU A 20 -19.05 -16.48 -28.21
N SER A 21 -19.58 -17.13 -27.16
CA SER A 21 -19.05 -18.40 -26.67
C SER A 21 -19.19 -19.53 -27.71
N ALA A 22 -18.46 -20.63 -27.53
CA ALA A 22 -18.50 -21.76 -28.45
C ALA A 22 -19.92 -22.36 -28.57
N GLU A 23 -20.63 -22.50 -27.44
CA GLU A 23 -21.98 -23.04 -27.37
C GLU A 23 -23.01 -22.12 -28.06
N GLU A 24 -22.88 -20.81 -27.87
CA GLU A 24 -23.74 -19.82 -28.51
C GLU A 24 -23.51 -19.75 -30.01
N ARG A 25 -22.25 -19.83 -30.43
CA ARG A 25 -21.87 -19.86 -31.84
C ARG A 25 -22.52 -21.03 -32.57
N VAL A 26 -22.42 -22.24 -32.02
CA VAL A 26 -23.08 -23.43 -32.59
C VAL A 26 -24.59 -23.21 -32.72
N THR A 27 -25.22 -22.68 -31.68
CA THR A 27 -26.67 -22.40 -31.68
C THR A 27 -27.09 -21.43 -32.79
N VAL A 28 -26.28 -20.38 -33.02
CA VAL A 28 -26.55 -19.39 -34.08
C VAL A 28 -26.29 -19.99 -35.46
N GLU A 29 -25.18 -20.72 -35.64
CA GLU A 29 -24.83 -21.37 -36.91
C GLU A 29 -25.91 -22.40 -37.32
N GLU A 30 -26.40 -23.22 -36.39
CA GLU A 30 -27.51 -24.15 -36.62
C GLU A 30 -28.78 -23.42 -37.06
N HIS A 31 -29.10 -22.27 -36.44
CA HIS A 31 -30.24 -21.46 -36.84
C HIS A 31 -30.07 -20.89 -38.25
N LEU A 32 -28.86 -20.44 -38.60
CA LEU A 32 -28.53 -19.93 -39.93
C LEU A 32 -28.63 -21.01 -41.02
N GLN A 33 -28.49 -22.30 -40.69
CA GLN A 33 -28.72 -23.37 -41.66
C GLN A 33 -30.19 -23.50 -42.09
N VAL A 34 -31.13 -23.13 -41.20
CA VAL A 34 -32.57 -23.37 -41.42
C VAL A 34 -33.39 -22.10 -41.64
N CYS A 35 -32.86 -20.92 -41.32
CA CYS A 35 -33.60 -19.65 -41.42
C CYS A 35 -33.02 -18.70 -42.47
N GLU A 36 -33.73 -18.57 -43.60
CA GLU A 36 -33.36 -17.63 -44.68
C GLU A 36 -33.33 -16.18 -44.22
N ARG A 37 -34.29 -15.76 -43.40
CA ARG A 37 -34.36 -14.37 -42.90
C ARG A 37 -33.12 -13.97 -42.10
N CYS A 38 -32.62 -14.88 -41.27
CA CYS A 38 -31.44 -14.63 -40.45
C CYS A 38 -30.14 -14.74 -41.28
N ARG A 39 -30.11 -15.55 -42.35
CA ARG A 39 -29.03 -15.51 -43.33
C ARG A 39 -28.96 -14.18 -44.06
N GLN A 40 -30.10 -13.67 -44.53
CA GLN A 40 -30.15 -12.37 -45.18
C GLN A 40 -29.67 -11.26 -44.23
N LEU A 41 -30.11 -11.28 -42.96
CA LEU A 41 -29.64 -10.30 -41.98
C LEU A 41 -28.11 -10.32 -41.78
N LEU A 42 -27.50 -11.50 -41.74
CA LEU A 42 -26.05 -11.63 -41.66
C LEU A 42 -25.36 -11.06 -42.91
N GLN A 43 -25.91 -11.32 -44.11
CA GLN A 43 -25.40 -10.77 -45.36
C GLN A 43 -25.51 -9.24 -45.37
N ASP A 44 -26.63 -8.67 -44.92
CA ASP A 44 -26.83 -7.23 -44.84
C ASP A 44 -25.77 -6.58 -43.93
N TYR A 45 -25.43 -7.20 -42.79
CA TYR A 45 -24.37 -6.71 -41.90
C TYR A 45 -22.98 -6.76 -42.56
N GLN A 46 -22.68 -7.85 -43.28
CA GLN A 46 -21.43 -8.01 -44.01
C GLN A 46 -21.30 -6.99 -45.15
N GLU A 47 -22.38 -6.73 -45.87
CA GLU A 47 -22.44 -5.72 -46.94
C GLU A 47 -22.20 -4.31 -46.40
N VAL A 48 -22.89 -3.94 -45.30
CA VAL A 48 -22.67 -2.64 -44.65
C VAL A 48 -21.21 -2.47 -44.21
N MET A 49 -20.61 -3.51 -43.62
CA MET A 49 -19.21 -3.47 -43.20
C MET A 49 -18.26 -3.30 -44.38
N SER A 50 -18.49 -4.04 -45.47
CA SER A 50 -17.70 -3.96 -46.71
C SER A 50 -17.80 -2.57 -47.34
N LEU A 51 -19.01 -2.04 -47.54
CA LEU A 51 -19.23 -0.70 -48.09
C LEU A 51 -18.61 0.40 -47.22
N THR A 52 -18.67 0.24 -45.90
CA THR A 52 -18.05 1.20 -44.96
C THR A 52 -16.52 1.12 -45.03
N GLY A 53 -15.96 -0.09 -45.08
CA GLY A 53 -14.51 -0.30 -45.26
C GLY A 53 -14.00 0.31 -46.56
N GLU A 54 -14.68 0.05 -47.68
CA GLU A 54 -14.34 0.63 -48.98
C GLU A 54 -14.45 2.16 -48.98
N ALA A 55 -15.53 2.72 -48.44
CA ALA A 55 -15.74 4.17 -48.40
C ALA A 55 -14.71 4.90 -47.53
N LEU A 56 -14.24 4.26 -46.46
CA LEU A 56 -13.20 4.80 -45.58
C LEU A 56 -11.78 4.49 -46.06
N GLY A 57 -11.62 3.71 -47.14
CA GLY A 57 -10.31 3.27 -47.61
C GLY A 57 -9.56 2.44 -46.56
N LEU A 58 -10.29 1.68 -45.73
CA LEU A 58 -9.69 0.78 -44.76
C LEU A 58 -9.18 -0.44 -45.50
N ASP A 59 -7.88 -0.71 -45.39
CA ASP A 59 -7.34 -1.99 -45.83
C ASP A 59 -7.95 -3.13 -44.99
N GLU A 60 -8.31 -4.26 -45.62
CA GLU A 60 -8.83 -5.46 -44.93
C GLU A 60 -7.83 -6.02 -43.89
N ASN A 61 -6.55 -5.69 -44.03
CA ASN A 61 -5.49 -6.05 -43.09
C ASN A 61 -4.46 -4.91 -43.00
N PRO A 62 -4.74 -3.86 -42.21
CA PRO A 62 -3.81 -2.77 -42.05
C PRO A 62 -2.57 -3.31 -41.33
N GLN A 63 -1.40 -3.15 -41.94
CA GLN A 63 -0.11 -3.41 -41.28
C GLN A 63 0.13 -2.27 -40.28
N VAL A 64 -0.58 -2.30 -39.16
CA VAL A 64 -0.48 -1.29 -38.10
C VAL A 64 0.81 -1.52 -37.31
N ASP A 65 1.70 -0.54 -37.32
CA ASP A 65 2.84 -0.48 -36.41
C ASP A 65 2.35 -0.05 -35.03
N TRP A 66 1.97 -1.05 -34.21
CA TRP A 66 1.48 -0.85 -32.86
C TRP A 66 2.50 -0.16 -31.96
N ASP A 67 3.80 -0.38 -32.17
CA ASP A 67 4.86 0.22 -31.37
C ASP A 67 4.98 1.72 -31.65
N ALA A 68 4.95 2.10 -32.94
CA ALA A 68 4.96 3.50 -33.34
C ALA A 68 3.70 4.24 -32.86
N MET A 69 2.52 3.65 -33.02
CA MET A 69 1.26 4.23 -32.58
C MET A 69 1.23 4.43 -31.06
N TRP A 70 1.66 3.41 -30.30
CA TRP A 70 1.70 3.50 -28.83
C TRP A 70 2.66 4.59 -28.34
N LYS A 71 3.82 4.71 -28.99
CA LYS A 71 4.79 5.77 -28.69
C LYS A 71 4.23 7.17 -28.93
N GLU A 72 3.41 7.34 -29.96
CA GLU A 72 2.73 8.61 -30.25
C GLU A 72 1.65 8.93 -29.21
N ILE A 73 0.87 7.94 -28.77
CA ILE A 73 -0.12 8.10 -27.69
C ILE A 73 0.55 8.50 -26.36
N GLU A 74 1.67 7.86 -26.01
CA GLU A 74 2.44 8.20 -24.81
C GLU A 74 3.03 9.61 -24.91
N ALA A 75 3.52 10.00 -26.08
CA ALA A 75 4.06 11.33 -26.34
C ALA A 75 2.99 12.42 -26.33
N ALA A 76 1.79 12.12 -26.84
CA ALA A 76 0.62 13.00 -26.82
C ALA A 76 0.11 13.26 -25.40
N GLY A 77 0.55 12.47 -24.42
CA GLY A 77 0.33 12.75 -23.00
C GLY A 77 -1.16 12.79 -22.67
N LEU A 78 -1.91 11.77 -23.10
CA LEU A 78 -3.29 11.57 -22.65
C LEU A 78 -3.35 11.77 -21.12
N PRO A 79 -4.42 12.40 -20.59
CA PRO A 79 -4.50 12.82 -19.20
C PRO A 79 -4.69 11.65 -18.21
N GLY A 80 -3.89 10.60 -18.32
CA GLY A 80 -3.52 9.69 -17.25
C GLY A 80 -2.28 10.21 -16.52
N SER A 81 -2.29 11.48 -16.09
CA SER A 81 -1.21 11.99 -15.23
C SER A 81 -1.33 11.32 -13.86
N SER A 82 -0.73 10.14 -13.75
CA SER A 82 -0.67 9.37 -12.52
C SER A 82 -0.22 10.31 -11.39
N PRO A 83 -1.04 10.48 -10.33
CA PRO A 83 -0.66 11.27 -9.15
C PRO A 83 0.69 10.84 -8.60
N TRP A 84 1.05 9.58 -8.85
CA TRP A 84 2.31 8.97 -8.47
C TRP A 84 3.53 9.56 -9.19
N LYS A 85 3.44 9.90 -10.49
CA LYS A 85 4.52 10.58 -11.21
C LYS A 85 4.75 12.01 -10.67
N ARG A 86 3.69 12.70 -10.21
CA ARG A 86 3.79 14.02 -9.55
C ARG A 86 4.43 13.90 -8.16
N PHE A 87 3.98 12.93 -7.37
CA PHE A 87 4.52 12.65 -6.04
C PHE A 87 6.01 12.26 -6.08
N LEU A 88 6.39 11.34 -6.98
CA LEU A 88 7.78 10.90 -7.16
C LEU A 88 8.70 12.04 -7.64
N ARG A 89 8.19 13.00 -8.44
CA ARG A 89 8.97 14.17 -8.89
C ARG A 89 9.27 15.13 -7.75
N LEU A 90 8.31 15.38 -6.87
CA LEU A 90 8.47 16.18 -5.65
C LEU A 90 9.46 15.53 -4.67
N PHE A 91 9.40 14.20 -4.53
CA PHE A 91 10.34 13.47 -3.69
C PHE A 91 11.77 13.44 -4.26
N ARG A 92 11.92 13.34 -5.59
CA ARG A 92 13.23 13.27 -6.24
C ARG A 92 13.97 14.61 -6.29
N SER A 93 13.26 15.73 -6.42
CA SER A 93 13.90 17.06 -6.49
C SER A 93 14.35 17.62 -5.14
N ARG A 94 14.03 16.94 -4.04
CA ARG A 94 14.33 17.39 -2.66
C ARG A 94 15.33 16.48 -1.93
N SER A 95 15.90 15.50 -2.63
CA SER A 95 16.89 14.53 -2.09
C SER A 95 18.20 15.18 -1.62
N SER A 96 18.52 16.41 -2.03
CA SER A 96 19.70 17.14 -1.55
C SER A 96 19.53 17.71 -0.13
N TRP A 97 18.29 17.95 0.34
CA TRP A 97 18.04 18.46 1.70
C TRP A 97 18.04 17.38 2.77
N LEU A 98 17.78 16.12 2.40
CA LEU A 98 17.87 14.99 3.35
C LEU A 98 19.31 14.68 3.76
N GLN A 99 20.27 14.87 2.86
CA GLN A 99 21.71 14.72 3.16
C GLN A 99 22.20 15.80 4.15
N ALA A 100 21.70 17.04 4.03
CA ALA A 100 22.05 18.13 4.94
C ALA A 100 21.44 17.95 6.34
N GLY A 101 20.20 17.44 6.43
CA GLY A 101 19.53 17.19 7.71
C GLY A 101 20.16 16.06 8.53
N VAL A 102 20.55 14.96 7.88
CA VAL A 102 21.17 13.80 8.56
C VAL A 102 22.60 14.13 9.03
N ALA A 103 23.39 14.87 8.24
CA ALA A 103 24.74 15.28 8.63
C ALA A 103 24.72 16.24 9.84
N ALA A 104 23.77 17.18 9.87
CA ALA A 104 23.63 18.11 11.00
C ALA A 104 23.19 17.40 12.29
N ALA A 105 22.26 16.43 12.20
CA ALA A 105 21.81 15.65 13.35
C ALA A 105 22.91 14.73 13.91
N ALA A 106 23.69 14.09 13.04
CA ALA A 106 24.82 13.26 13.46
C ALA A 106 25.94 14.07 14.14
N ALA A 107 26.25 15.26 13.62
CA ALA A 107 27.24 16.15 14.22
C ALA A 107 26.78 16.68 15.60
N ALA A 108 25.50 17.04 15.73
CA ALA A 108 24.93 17.47 17.02
C ALA A 108 24.91 16.34 18.06
N ALA A 109 24.58 15.11 17.66
CA ALA A 109 24.60 13.95 18.55
C ALA A 109 26.04 13.59 19.00
N ALA A 110 27.02 13.66 18.10
CA ALA A 110 28.42 13.45 18.42
C ALA A 110 28.97 14.53 19.38
N ALA A 111 28.63 15.80 19.15
CA ALA A 111 29.00 16.89 20.05
C ALA A 111 28.35 16.75 21.43
N ALA A 112 27.07 16.38 21.50
CA ALA A 112 26.37 16.13 22.75
C ALA A 112 26.95 14.92 23.52
N ALA A 113 27.30 13.84 22.82
CA ALA A 113 27.93 12.66 23.41
C ALA A 113 29.34 12.99 23.94
N PHE A 114 30.14 13.74 23.17
CA PHE A 114 31.46 14.20 23.60
C PHE A 114 31.35 15.10 24.84
N PHE A 115 30.41 16.06 24.85
CA PHE A 115 30.18 16.94 26.00
C PHE A 115 29.67 16.17 27.22
N ALA A 116 28.80 15.18 27.03
CA ALA A 116 28.30 14.31 28.11
C ALA A 116 29.40 13.43 28.72
N LEU A 117 30.36 12.98 27.92
CA LEU A 117 31.51 12.17 28.38
C LEU A 117 32.60 13.02 29.06
N TRP A 118 32.73 14.30 28.70
CA TRP A 118 33.81 15.18 29.18
C TRP A 118 33.44 16.00 30.43
N LEU A 119 32.19 15.92 30.90
CA LEU A 119 31.75 16.54 32.16
C LEU A 119 32.17 15.66 33.36
N PRO A 120 33.12 16.09 34.21
CA PRO A 120 33.42 15.38 35.44
C PRO A 120 32.29 15.64 36.45
N GLY A 121 31.68 14.58 36.98
CA GLY A 121 30.74 14.69 38.12
C GLY A 121 29.26 14.43 37.84
N ARG A 122 28.91 13.63 36.83
CA ARG A 122 27.56 13.03 36.76
C ARG A 122 27.56 11.69 37.49
N ASP A 123 27.59 11.74 38.81
CA ASP A 123 27.04 10.66 39.62
C ASP A 123 25.54 10.62 39.30
N ALA A 124 25.15 9.74 38.37
CA ALA A 124 23.75 9.40 38.23
C ALA A 124 23.29 8.90 39.61
N PRO A 125 22.20 9.44 40.19
CA PRO A 125 21.66 8.85 41.40
C PRO A 125 21.33 7.40 41.05
N LEU A 126 22.08 6.47 41.64
CA LEU A 126 21.77 5.05 41.55
C LEU A 126 20.28 4.91 41.93
N PRO A 127 19.49 4.11 41.19
CA PRO A 127 18.12 3.82 41.56
C PRO A 127 18.12 3.45 43.04
N GLY A 128 17.41 4.26 43.85
CA GLY A 128 17.52 4.22 45.30
C GLY A 128 17.50 2.78 45.79
N SER A 129 18.54 2.38 46.51
CA SER A 129 18.63 1.03 47.08
C SER A 129 17.44 0.84 48.01
N MET A 130 16.40 0.18 47.51
CA MET A 130 15.21 -0.12 48.30
C MET A 130 15.56 -1.28 49.21
N VAL A 131 15.52 -1.04 50.51
CA VAL A 131 15.68 -2.09 51.51
C VAL A 131 14.41 -2.94 51.50
N GLU A 132 14.48 -4.10 50.86
CA GLU A 132 13.32 -5.00 50.68
C GLU A 132 12.91 -5.69 51.99
N SER A 133 13.87 -5.96 52.88
CA SER A 133 13.60 -6.47 54.21
C SER A 133 14.71 -6.14 55.19
N VAL A 134 14.35 -6.00 56.46
CA VAL A 134 15.30 -5.88 57.57
C VAL A 134 14.92 -6.93 58.60
N ALA A 135 15.82 -7.86 58.86
CA ALA A 135 15.70 -8.83 59.94
C ALA A 135 16.89 -8.66 60.87
N SER A 136 16.64 -8.76 62.17
CA SER A 136 17.69 -8.78 63.18
C SER A 136 17.57 -10.07 63.99
N ALA A 137 18.68 -10.77 64.16
CA ALA A 137 18.74 -11.98 64.98
C ALA A 137 18.90 -11.65 66.48
N THR A 138 19.25 -10.41 66.81
CA THR A 138 19.73 -10.01 68.15
C THR A 138 18.92 -8.87 68.77
N GLY A 139 17.77 -8.52 68.18
CA GLY A 139 16.98 -7.39 68.63
C GLY A 139 15.72 -7.14 67.79
N GLN A 140 14.86 -6.23 68.25
CA GLN A 140 13.67 -5.81 67.50
C GLN A 140 14.00 -4.69 66.52
N VAL A 141 13.36 -4.75 65.35
CA VAL A 141 13.52 -3.75 64.29
C VAL A 141 12.30 -2.83 64.30
N MET A 142 12.55 -1.52 64.33
CA MET A 142 11.51 -0.50 64.21
C MET A 142 11.79 0.38 62.99
N MET A 143 10.77 0.65 62.19
CA MET A 143 10.85 1.51 61.02
C MET A 143 9.95 2.73 61.24
N LEU A 144 10.53 3.92 61.18
CA LEU A 144 9.80 5.18 61.26
C LEU A 144 9.85 5.87 59.90
N GLN A 145 8.67 6.19 59.35
CA GLN A 145 8.57 6.99 58.13
C GLN A 145 8.68 8.47 58.49
N THR A 146 9.65 9.17 57.91
CA THR A 146 9.79 10.62 58.06
C THR A 146 8.97 11.35 56.99
N HIS A 147 8.61 12.60 57.26
CA HIS A 147 7.77 13.40 56.36
C HIS A 147 8.46 13.70 55.01
N ASP A 148 9.78 13.52 54.95
CA ASP A 148 10.61 13.69 53.75
C ASP A 148 10.78 12.37 52.95
N GLY A 149 10.05 11.31 53.33
CA GLY A 149 10.01 10.04 52.60
C GLY A 149 11.23 9.14 52.80
N GLN A 150 12.16 9.50 53.68
CA GLN A 150 13.31 8.66 54.02
C GLN A 150 13.00 7.82 55.29
N PRO A 151 12.91 6.49 55.20
CA PRO A 151 12.64 5.66 56.37
C PRO A 151 13.88 5.58 57.25
N ILE A 152 13.70 5.80 58.56
CA ILE A 152 14.76 5.55 59.55
C ILE A 152 14.51 4.19 60.19
N ILE A 153 15.51 3.30 60.10
CA ILE A 153 15.46 1.95 60.67
C ILE A 153 16.31 1.93 61.95
N TRP A 154 15.70 1.52 63.06
CA TRP A 154 16.37 1.35 64.35
C TRP A 154 16.38 -0.13 64.72
N ILE A 155 17.52 -0.63 65.22
CA ILE A 155 17.66 -2.00 65.75
C ILE A 155 17.95 -1.88 67.25
N LEU A 156 16.99 -2.29 68.08
CA LEU A 156 17.09 -2.26 69.53
C LEU A 156 17.58 -3.63 70.04
N PRO A 157 18.74 -3.70 70.72
CA PRO A 157 19.20 -4.96 71.30
C PRO A 157 18.28 -5.41 72.44
N GLU A 158 18.02 -6.72 72.53
CA GLU A 158 17.05 -7.30 73.46
C GLU A 158 17.38 -7.04 74.95
N SER A 159 18.64 -6.74 75.26
CA SER A 159 19.14 -6.43 76.61
C SER A 159 18.80 -5.02 77.12
N ALA A 160 18.06 -4.19 76.36
CA ALA A 160 17.74 -2.81 76.74
C ALA A 160 16.46 -2.66 77.58
N ARG A 161 15.71 -3.75 77.83
CA ARG A 161 14.42 -3.71 78.55
C ARG A 161 14.51 -3.83 80.08
N ASP A 162 15.69 -4.04 80.65
CA ASP A 162 15.84 -4.34 82.09
C ASP A 162 16.56 -3.24 82.90
N ARG A 163 16.36 -1.97 82.52
CA ARG A 163 16.69 -0.82 83.39
C ARG A 163 15.57 0.21 83.34
N SER A 164 14.59 -0.01 84.21
CA SER A 164 13.66 1.01 84.73
C SER A 164 14.40 2.07 85.53
#